data_AF-A0A3D4UNC0-F1
#
_entry.id   AF-A0A3D4UNC0-F1
#
_cell.length_a   1.000
_cell.length_b   1.000
_cell.length_c   1.000
_cell.angle_alpha   90.00
_cell.angle_beta   90.00
_cell.angle_gamma   90.00
#
_symmetry.space_group_name_H-M   'P 1'
#
loop_
_entity.id
_entity.type
_entity.pdbx_description
1 polymer ?
#
loop_
_entity_poly.entity_id
_entity_poly.type
_entity_poly.pdbx_seq_one_letter_code
_entity_poly.pdbx_strand_id
1 'polypeptide(L)'
;MTSTRGDHAIGNTIGVEILGSGSHLPETRLTNADLEKVMETSGEWIVKRTGIEERRIAQWDKGEKSSTLATGALQKALDDAKVTAEELDMVLVATMTPDMPTPNVACIVTKNLGCRTISAIDLNAACSGFVFSISTAAMIMQSGLYRTVGLVGVDCLTTHIDYTTFGRGAAILFGDAAAAMVLRTSDNPSKGMLAHKMHSDANGSEHLFIPATREDFPKLDDYEERKLSKVQMNGQAVFKFAVSKFQQVIAETLEEAGISADEVDHFICHQANSRILDSARARFGIPEEKLLINI
;
A
#
# COMPACT_ATOMS: atom_id res chain seq x y z
N MET A 1 45.66 12.33 -4.48
CA MET A 1 45.08 11.86 -3.19
C MET A 1 43.73 11.26 -3.51
N THR A 2 43.72 9.94 -3.70
CA THR A 2 42.52 9.11 -3.91
C THR A 2 41.77 9.02 -2.58
N SER A 3 40.67 9.74 -2.47
CA SER A 3 39.72 9.60 -1.36
C SER A 3 39.03 8.24 -1.50
N THR A 4 39.43 7.30 -0.65
CA THR A 4 38.68 6.07 -0.38
C THR A 4 37.31 6.48 0.15
N ARG A 5 36.25 6.17 -0.61
CA ARG A 5 34.88 6.16 -0.09
C ARG A 5 34.86 5.14 1.05
N GLY A 6 34.97 5.62 2.28
CA GLY A 6 34.78 4.80 3.47
C GLY A 6 33.34 4.32 3.51
N ASP A 7 33.18 3.07 3.94
CA ASP A 7 31.93 2.50 4.40
C ASP A 7 31.29 3.41 5.45
N HIS A 8 30.42 4.31 5.02
CA HIS A 8 29.44 4.94 5.89
C HIS A 8 28.13 4.17 5.73
N ALA A 9 28.15 2.90 6.16
CA ALA A 9 26.93 2.37 6.75
C ALA A 9 26.63 3.32 7.92
N ILE A 10 25.53 4.06 7.84
CA ILE A 10 24.98 4.74 9.01
C ILE A 10 24.77 3.61 10.01
N GLY A 11 25.69 3.46 10.96
CA GLY A 11 25.61 2.43 11.98
C GLY A 11 24.41 2.79 12.83
N ASN A 12 23.23 2.31 12.44
CA ASN A 12 22.00 2.57 13.17
C ASN A 12 22.21 2.04 14.58
N THR A 13 22.15 2.94 15.55
CA THR A 13 22.24 2.59 16.97
C THR A 13 20.88 2.19 17.55
N ILE A 14 19.82 2.32 16.75
CA ILE A 14 18.42 2.10 17.13
C ILE A 14 17.80 1.11 16.12
N GLY A 15 17.28 0.00 16.63
CA GLY A 15 16.45 -0.93 15.87
C GLY A 15 15.00 -0.44 15.77
N VAL A 16 14.22 -1.00 14.83
CA VAL A 16 12.79 -0.68 14.67
C VAL A 16 12.00 -1.98 14.52
N GLU A 17 11.18 -2.29 15.50
CA GLU A 17 10.44 -3.55 15.59
C GLU A 17 8.95 -3.34 15.28
N ILE A 18 8.34 -4.32 14.63
CA ILE A 18 6.88 -4.41 14.50
C ILE A 18 6.35 -5.08 15.77
N LEU A 19 5.53 -4.35 16.54
CA LEU A 19 4.94 -4.89 17.78
C LEU A 19 3.61 -5.57 17.57
N GLY A 20 2.85 -5.13 16.57
CA GLY A 20 1.54 -5.66 16.27
C GLY A 20 1.02 -5.14 14.94
N SER A 21 0.00 -5.84 14.44
CA SER A 21 -0.62 -5.53 13.15
C SER A 21 -2.14 -5.69 13.21
N GLY A 22 -2.84 -5.04 12.28
CA GLY A 22 -4.29 -5.06 12.25
C GLY A 22 -4.83 -4.75 10.87
N SER A 23 -6.05 -5.18 10.58
CA SER A 23 -6.73 -4.88 9.32
C SER A 23 -8.21 -4.60 9.52
N HIS A 24 -8.77 -3.80 8.62
CA HIS A 24 -10.18 -3.47 8.59
C HIS A 24 -10.68 -3.51 7.16
N LEU A 25 -11.73 -4.29 6.94
CA LEU A 25 -12.42 -4.40 5.67
C LEU A 25 -13.85 -3.86 5.85
N PRO A 26 -14.40 -3.15 4.85
CA PRO A 26 -15.83 -2.87 4.81
C PRO A 26 -16.65 -4.17 4.87
N GLU A 27 -17.87 -4.04 5.40
CA GLU A 27 -18.79 -5.19 5.51
C GLU A 27 -19.36 -5.60 4.14
N THR A 28 -19.58 -4.62 3.26
CA THR A 28 -20.25 -4.88 1.98
C THR A 28 -19.31 -5.60 1.01
N ARG A 29 -19.79 -6.73 0.49
CA ARG A 29 -19.11 -7.51 -0.56
C ARG A 29 -19.66 -7.13 -1.94
N LEU A 30 -18.75 -6.90 -2.88
CA LEU A 30 -19.03 -6.74 -4.31
C LEU A 30 -18.56 -8.00 -5.04
N THR A 31 -19.51 -8.87 -5.36
CA THR A 31 -19.21 -10.15 -6.01
C THR A 31 -19.07 -9.98 -7.52
N ASN A 32 -18.46 -10.96 -8.19
CA ASN A 32 -18.44 -10.99 -9.65
C ASN A 32 -19.85 -11.03 -10.27
N ALA A 33 -20.81 -11.70 -9.63
CA ALA A 33 -22.20 -11.73 -10.06
C ALA A 33 -22.90 -10.36 -9.96
N ASP A 34 -22.45 -9.49 -9.05
CA ASP A 34 -22.95 -8.11 -8.97
C ASP A 34 -22.42 -7.26 -10.11
N LEU A 35 -21.16 -7.45 -10.51
CA LEU A 35 -20.58 -6.78 -11.67
C LEU A 35 -21.27 -7.20 -12.97
N GLU A 36 -21.60 -8.48 -13.15
CA GLU A 36 -22.33 -8.97 -14.33
C GLU A 36 -23.68 -8.27 -14.57
N LYS A 37 -24.32 -7.75 -13.50
CA LYS A 37 -25.60 -7.03 -13.61
C LYS A 37 -25.45 -5.62 -14.19
N VAL A 38 -24.25 -5.04 -14.13
CA VAL A 38 -24.00 -3.62 -14.45
C VAL A 38 -23.02 -3.40 -15.59
N MET A 39 -22.28 -4.44 -16.01
CA MET A 39 -21.32 -4.36 -17.11
C MET A 39 -21.21 -5.65 -17.91
N GLU A 40 -20.73 -5.53 -19.16
CA GLU A 40 -20.45 -6.69 -20.01
C GLU A 40 -19.18 -7.44 -19.54
N THR A 41 -19.39 -8.42 -18.68
CA THR A 41 -18.34 -9.27 -18.09
C THR A 41 -18.90 -10.65 -17.72
N SER A 42 -18.05 -11.53 -17.20
CA SER A 42 -18.47 -12.75 -16.49
C SER A 42 -17.51 -13.10 -15.36
N GLY A 43 -18.00 -13.73 -14.30
CA GLY A 43 -17.22 -14.13 -13.15
C GLY A 43 -16.12 -15.12 -13.49
N GLU A 44 -16.41 -16.12 -14.35
CA GLU A 44 -15.37 -17.02 -14.86
C GLU A 44 -14.24 -16.27 -15.56
N TRP A 45 -14.57 -15.26 -16.38
CA TRP A 45 -13.57 -14.46 -17.08
C TRP A 45 -12.74 -13.61 -16.12
N ILE A 46 -13.36 -13.04 -15.09
CA ILE A 46 -12.68 -12.26 -14.06
C ILE A 46 -11.70 -13.15 -13.30
N VAL A 47 -12.19 -14.23 -12.68
CA VAL A 47 -11.36 -15.16 -11.90
C VAL A 47 -10.20 -15.68 -12.73
N LYS A 48 -10.45 -16.11 -13.97
CA LYS A 48 -9.39 -16.62 -14.86
C LYS A 48 -8.28 -15.59 -15.15
N ARG A 49 -8.59 -14.29 -15.14
CA ARG A 49 -7.61 -13.23 -15.47
C ARG A 49 -6.94 -12.59 -14.26
N THR A 50 -7.64 -12.57 -13.13
CA THR A 50 -7.23 -11.79 -11.96
C THR A 50 -7.04 -12.63 -10.71
N GLY A 51 -7.72 -13.78 -10.60
CA GLY A 51 -7.86 -14.58 -9.37
C GLY A 51 -9.09 -14.16 -8.53
N ILE A 52 -9.58 -12.93 -8.73
CA ILE A 52 -10.48 -12.26 -7.78
C ILE A 52 -11.93 -12.76 -7.89
N GLU A 53 -12.45 -13.29 -6.80
CA GLU A 53 -13.85 -13.72 -6.67
C GLU A 53 -14.78 -12.61 -6.15
N GLU A 54 -14.26 -11.77 -5.26
CA GLU A 54 -15.00 -10.68 -4.62
C GLU A 54 -14.09 -9.51 -4.24
N ARG A 55 -14.73 -8.36 -3.99
CA ARG A 55 -14.09 -7.18 -3.40
C ARG A 55 -14.90 -6.71 -2.21
N ARG A 56 -14.30 -5.89 -1.36
CA ARG A 56 -15.02 -5.12 -0.35
C ARG A 56 -15.23 -3.69 -0.84
N ILE A 57 -16.39 -3.13 -0.53
CA ILE A 57 -16.77 -1.77 -0.95
C ILE A 57 -17.27 -0.96 0.23
N ALA A 58 -16.64 0.16 0.49
CA ALA A 58 -16.96 1.05 1.58
C ALA A 58 -18.26 1.84 1.29
N GLN A 59 -19.21 1.81 2.23
CA GLN A 59 -20.45 2.59 2.16
C GLN A 59 -20.23 4.00 2.75
N TRP A 60 -19.75 4.93 1.93
CA TRP A 60 -19.38 6.29 2.36
C TRP A 60 -20.56 7.08 2.95
N ASP A 61 -21.77 6.85 2.45
CA ASP A 61 -23.03 7.42 2.95
C ASP A 61 -23.38 6.92 4.36
N LYS A 62 -22.89 5.73 4.73
CA LYS A 62 -23.00 5.15 6.07
C LYS A 62 -21.79 5.44 6.96
N GLY A 63 -20.83 6.22 6.47
CA GLY A 63 -19.65 6.62 7.22
C GLY A 63 -18.45 5.68 7.11
N GLU A 64 -18.49 4.61 6.31
CA GLU A 64 -17.31 3.82 5.99
C GLU A 64 -16.42 4.60 5.01
N LYS A 65 -15.50 5.40 5.56
CA LYS A 65 -14.50 6.19 4.83
C LYS A 65 -13.09 5.70 5.12
N SER A 66 -12.12 6.18 4.35
CA SER A 66 -10.70 5.85 4.53
C SER A 66 -10.25 6.10 5.97
N SER A 67 -10.63 7.22 6.59
CA SER A 67 -10.31 7.51 7.99
C SER A 67 -10.90 6.51 8.98
N THR A 68 -12.13 6.03 8.76
CA THR A 68 -12.79 5.06 9.67
C THR A 68 -12.19 3.67 9.54
N LEU A 69 -11.89 3.22 8.32
CA LEU A 69 -11.20 1.95 8.08
C LEU A 69 -9.79 2.00 8.68
N ALA A 70 -9.06 3.11 8.45
CA ALA A 70 -7.75 3.35 9.03
C ALA A 70 -7.77 3.33 10.56
N THR A 71 -8.75 4.02 11.17
CA THR A 71 -8.96 4.02 12.61
C THR A 71 -9.13 2.60 13.13
N GLY A 72 -10.02 1.81 12.50
CA GLY A 72 -10.29 0.46 12.95
C GLY A 72 -9.13 -0.52 12.72
N ALA A 73 -8.34 -0.33 11.67
CA ALA A 73 -7.13 -1.12 11.44
C ALA A 73 -6.05 -0.80 12.48
N LEU A 74 -5.82 0.49 12.76
CA LEU A 74 -4.82 0.92 13.75
C LEU A 74 -5.24 0.53 15.17
N GLN A 75 -6.53 0.61 15.53
CA GLN A 75 -7.01 0.11 16.83
C GLN A 75 -6.68 -1.37 17.01
N LYS A 76 -6.94 -2.21 16.00
CA LYS A 76 -6.59 -3.64 16.07
C LYS A 76 -5.08 -3.88 16.17
N ALA A 77 -4.28 -3.07 15.48
CA ALA A 77 -2.82 -3.16 15.58
C ALA A 77 -2.30 -2.73 16.96
N LEU A 78 -2.92 -1.73 17.59
CA LEU A 78 -2.66 -1.31 18.96
C LEU A 78 -3.04 -2.41 19.96
N ASP A 79 -4.20 -3.04 19.78
CA ASP A 79 -4.66 -4.15 20.62
C ASP A 79 -3.71 -5.35 20.54
N ASP A 80 -3.28 -5.73 19.33
CA ASP A 80 -2.30 -6.80 19.07
C ASP A 80 -0.94 -6.49 19.70
N ALA A 81 -0.48 -5.24 19.55
CA ALA A 81 0.77 -4.75 20.14
C ALA A 81 0.70 -4.57 21.67
N LYS A 82 -0.51 -4.59 22.27
CA LYS A 82 -0.78 -4.19 23.65
C LYS A 82 -0.24 -2.80 23.98
N VAL A 83 -0.42 -1.86 23.04
CA VAL A 83 0.00 -0.47 23.12
C VAL A 83 -1.24 0.41 23.17
N THR A 84 -1.25 1.40 24.05
CA THR A 84 -2.35 2.37 24.13
C THR A 84 -2.18 3.51 23.13
N ALA A 85 -3.28 4.16 22.73
CA ALA A 85 -3.22 5.32 21.84
C ALA A 85 -2.43 6.51 22.41
N GLU A 86 -2.28 6.60 23.74
CA GLU A 86 -1.49 7.62 24.43
C GLU A 86 0.03 7.43 24.25
N GLU A 87 0.49 6.20 24.02
CA GLU A 87 1.90 5.86 23.83
C GLU A 87 2.41 6.19 22.43
N LEU A 88 1.52 6.40 21.45
CA LEU A 88 1.91 6.80 20.11
C LEU A 88 2.58 8.18 20.15
N ASP A 89 3.63 8.35 19.38
CA ASP A 89 4.30 9.64 19.14
C ASP A 89 3.97 10.24 17.77
N MET A 90 3.58 9.38 16.84
CA MET A 90 3.26 9.73 15.46
C MET A 90 2.27 8.74 14.85
N VAL A 91 1.39 9.24 13.98
CA VAL A 91 0.60 8.42 13.05
C VAL A 91 0.95 8.82 11.61
N LEU A 92 1.28 7.83 10.79
CA LEU A 92 1.56 7.97 9.36
C LEU A 92 0.54 7.15 8.57
N VAL A 93 -0.24 7.80 7.71
CA VAL A 93 -1.23 7.14 6.85
C VAL A 93 -0.80 7.18 5.38
N ALA A 94 -0.58 6.02 4.78
CA ALA A 94 -0.44 5.87 3.34
C ALA A 94 -1.82 5.75 2.67
N THR A 95 -2.19 6.74 1.85
CA THR A 95 -3.45 6.71 1.10
C THR A 95 -3.40 7.59 -0.14
N MET A 96 -4.13 7.19 -1.19
CA MET A 96 -4.43 8.04 -2.34
C MET A 96 -5.91 8.46 -2.38
N THR A 97 -6.73 7.98 -1.44
CA THR A 97 -8.17 8.22 -1.38
C THR A 97 -8.57 8.83 -0.04
N PRO A 98 -8.04 10.00 0.33
CA PRO A 98 -8.37 10.63 1.60
C PRO A 98 -9.85 11.03 1.65
N ASP A 99 -10.41 11.11 2.86
CA ASP A 99 -11.79 11.57 3.08
C ASP A 99 -12.06 12.96 2.45
N MET A 100 -11.04 13.82 2.49
CA MET A 100 -11.04 15.18 1.96
C MET A 100 -9.59 15.70 1.82
N PRO A 101 -9.33 16.79 1.07
CA PRO A 101 -7.98 17.33 0.94
C PRO A 101 -7.38 17.88 2.24
N THR A 102 -8.22 18.41 3.14
CA THR A 102 -7.81 18.91 4.46
C THR A 102 -8.97 18.89 5.46
N PRO A 103 -8.76 18.43 6.71
CA PRO A 103 -7.51 17.87 7.25
C PRO A 103 -7.15 16.50 6.62
N ASN A 104 -5.91 16.06 6.84
CA ASN A 104 -5.43 14.76 6.37
C ASN A 104 -6.06 13.60 7.17
N VAL A 105 -5.97 12.37 6.65
CA VAL A 105 -6.57 11.17 7.26
C VAL A 105 -5.94 10.87 8.61
N ALA A 106 -4.62 11.01 8.75
CA ALA A 106 -3.90 10.80 10.00
C ALA A 106 -4.46 11.67 11.13
N CYS A 107 -4.79 12.94 10.90
CA CYS A 107 -5.40 13.83 11.91
C CYS A 107 -6.76 13.32 12.37
N ILE A 108 -7.55 12.74 11.46
CA ILE A 108 -8.86 12.16 11.82
C ILE A 108 -8.66 10.89 12.64
N VAL A 109 -7.70 10.04 12.27
CA VAL A 109 -7.36 8.81 13.00
C VAL A 109 -6.91 9.12 14.42
N THR A 110 -5.99 10.07 14.62
CA THR A 110 -5.52 10.45 15.96
C THR A 110 -6.63 11.00 16.84
N LYS A 111 -7.54 11.81 16.26
CA LYS A 111 -8.75 12.27 16.96
C LYS A 111 -9.65 11.09 17.35
N ASN A 112 -9.92 10.17 16.44
CA ASN A 112 -10.83 9.04 16.67
C ASN A 112 -10.31 8.08 17.74
N LEU A 113 -9.00 7.85 17.79
CA LEU A 113 -8.35 7.00 18.78
C LEU A 113 -8.12 7.70 20.13
N GLY A 114 -8.39 9.00 20.23
CA GLY A 114 -8.14 9.76 21.44
C GLY A 114 -6.64 9.91 21.77
N CYS A 115 -5.79 9.97 20.76
CA CYS A 115 -4.36 10.24 20.96
C CYS A 115 -4.13 11.58 21.66
N ARG A 116 -3.03 11.70 22.40
CA ARG A 116 -2.51 12.99 22.86
C ARG A 116 -2.06 13.85 21.67
N THR A 117 -1.51 15.04 21.95
CA THR A 117 -0.88 15.87 20.91
C THR A 117 0.36 15.15 20.35
N ILE A 118 0.24 14.68 19.11
CA ILE A 118 1.26 13.91 18.38
C ILE A 118 1.35 14.36 16.92
N SER A 119 2.40 13.94 16.23
CA SER A 119 2.54 14.19 14.80
C SER A 119 1.59 13.30 13.99
N ALA A 120 0.94 13.85 12.97
CA ALA A 120 -0.01 13.13 12.12
C ALA A 120 0.14 13.58 10.66
N ILE A 121 0.60 12.68 9.80
CA ILE A 121 0.84 12.98 8.38
C ILE A 121 0.30 11.90 7.46
N ASP A 122 -0.10 12.31 6.26
CA ASP A 122 -0.41 11.40 5.17
C ASP A 122 0.75 11.33 4.19
N LEU A 123 0.94 10.17 3.57
CA LEU A 123 1.91 9.93 2.50
C LEU A 123 1.17 9.34 1.29
N ASN A 124 1.34 9.94 0.12
CA ASN A 124 0.84 9.36 -1.13
C ASN A 124 2.01 8.85 -1.97
N ALA A 125 2.18 7.53 -2.01
CA ALA A 125 3.04 6.82 -2.95
C ALA A 125 2.28 5.64 -3.61
N ALA A 126 0.97 5.85 -3.83
CA ALA A 126 0.07 4.87 -4.41
C ALA A 126 0.16 3.48 -3.76
N CYS A 127 0.12 2.41 -4.56
CA CYS A 127 0.18 1.02 -4.08
C CYS A 127 1.49 0.67 -3.33
N SER A 128 2.56 1.47 -3.52
CA SER A 128 3.82 1.34 -2.77
C SER A 128 3.80 2.09 -1.44
N GLY A 129 2.71 2.83 -1.14
CA GLY A 129 2.58 3.71 0.02
C GLY A 129 2.90 3.03 1.34
N PHE A 130 2.47 1.79 1.54
CA PHE A 130 2.72 1.07 2.79
C PHE A 130 4.22 0.81 3.03
N VAL A 131 4.95 0.28 2.05
CA VAL A 131 6.38 0.01 2.17
C VAL A 131 7.23 1.29 2.19
N PHE A 132 6.81 2.33 1.46
CA PHE A 132 7.40 3.67 1.55
C PHE A 132 7.25 4.24 2.97
N SER A 133 6.07 4.06 3.56
CA SER A 133 5.78 4.52 4.92
C SER A 133 6.58 3.77 5.96
N ILE A 134 6.80 2.45 5.81
CA ILE A 134 7.63 1.67 6.74
C ILE A 134 9.05 2.21 6.72
N SER A 135 9.62 2.39 5.52
CA SER A 135 10.99 2.90 5.35
C SER A 135 11.12 4.32 5.91
N THR A 136 10.14 5.19 5.61
CA THR A 136 10.11 6.58 6.10
C THR A 136 9.99 6.63 7.62
N ALA A 137 9.09 5.85 8.22
CA ALA A 137 8.92 5.78 9.66
C ALA A 137 10.19 5.25 10.34
N ALA A 138 10.78 4.17 9.81
CA ALA A 138 12.00 3.60 10.36
C ALA A 138 13.16 4.59 10.38
N MET A 139 13.38 5.32 9.28
CA MET A 139 14.43 6.36 9.21
C MET A 139 14.21 7.48 10.23
N ILE A 140 12.97 7.97 10.36
CA ILE A 140 12.66 9.04 11.31
C ILE A 140 12.81 8.54 12.75
N MET A 141 12.37 7.32 13.04
CA MET A 141 12.53 6.70 14.36
C MET A 141 14.01 6.48 14.72
N GLN A 142 14.83 6.07 13.75
CA GLN A 142 16.27 5.89 13.91
C GLN A 142 17.04 7.19 14.15
N SER A 143 16.45 8.35 13.80
CA SER A 143 16.98 9.66 14.19
C SER A 143 16.77 10.01 15.67
N GLY A 144 15.99 9.20 16.41
CA GLY A 144 15.69 9.40 17.83
C GLY A 144 14.51 10.34 18.11
N LEU A 145 13.79 10.80 17.08
CA LEU A 145 12.67 11.75 17.23
C LEU A 145 11.39 11.11 17.77
N TYR A 146 11.14 9.84 17.45
CA TYR A 146 9.92 9.12 17.81
C TYR A 146 10.24 7.72 18.31
N ARG A 147 9.49 7.24 19.31
CA ARG A 147 9.67 5.91 19.92
C ARG A 147 8.61 4.93 19.49
N THR A 148 7.34 5.33 19.42
CA THR A 148 6.23 4.47 19.00
C THR A 148 5.44 5.14 17.87
N VAL A 149 5.35 4.47 16.72
CA VAL A 149 4.70 5.02 15.52
C VAL A 149 3.59 4.09 15.05
N GLY A 150 2.40 4.65 14.84
CA GLY A 150 1.29 3.97 14.17
C GLY A 150 1.39 4.20 12.67
N LEU A 151 1.46 3.12 11.89
CA LEU A 151 1.50 3.17 10.44
C LEU A 151 0.25 2.53 9.88
N VAL A 152 -0.40 3.17 8.91
CA VAL A 152 -1.62 2.67 8.28
C VAL A 152 -1.50 2.78 6.77
N GLY A 153 -1.87 1.74 6.03
CA GLY A 153 -2.20 1.82 4.62
C GLY A 153 -3.71 1.68 4.45
N VAL A 154 -4.34 2.61 3.73
CA VAL A 154 -5.78 2.56 3.48
C VAL A 154 -6.10 3.10 2.10
N ASP A 155 -7.00 2.43 1.39
CA ASP A 155 -7.66 3.02 0.24
C ASP A 155 -9.11 2.56 0.10
N CYS A 156 -9.95 3.52 -0.26
CA CYS A 156 -11.34 3.36 -0.69
C CYS A 156 -11.46 3.65 -2.21
N LEU A 157 -10.66 2.94 -3.01
CA LEU A 157 -10.53 3.14 -4.44
C LEU A 157 -11.82 2.90 -5.23
N THR A 158 -12.77 2.12 -4.69
CA THR A 158 -14.06 1.85 -5.35
C THR A 158 -14.86 3.11 -5.67
N THR A 159 -14.65 4.21 -4.92
CA THR A 159 -15.26 5.52 -5.19
C THR A 159 -14.79 6.16 -6.50
N HIS A 160 -13.59 5.81 -6.94
CA HIS A 160 -12.95 6.26 -8.17
C HIS A 160 -13.13 5.26 -9.32
N ILE A 161 -14.06 4.30 -9.21
CA ILE A 161 -14.32 3.32 -10.28
C ILE A 161 -15.51 3.73 -11.13
N ASP A 162 -15.38 3.52 -12.45
CA ASP A 162 -16.48 3.58 -13.42
C ASP A 162 -17.06 2.16 -13.56
N TYR A 163 -18.32 1.97 -13.12
CA TYR A 163 -19.01 0.68 -13.15
C TYR A 163 -19.78 0.41 -14.44
N THR A 164 -19.65 1.26 -15.45
CA THR A 164 -20.14 0.94 -16.80
C THR A 164 -19.22 -0.08 -17.49
N THR A 165 -19.69 -0.65 -18.60
CA THR A 165 -18.88 -1.55 -19.45
C THR A 165 -17.51 -0.96 -19.86
N PHE A 166 -17.39 0.35 -20.02
CA PHE A 166 -16.12 0.98 -20.38
C PHE A 166 -15.08 0.94 -19.26
N GLY A 167 -15.52 1.04 -17.98
CA GLY A 167 -14.65 1.02 -16.81
C GLY A 167 -14.27 -0.38 -16.31
N ARG A 168 -14.75 -1.43 -16.99
CA ARG A 168 -14.52 -2.84 -16.64
C ARG A 168 -13.06 -3.17 -16.33
N GLY A 169 -12.10 -2.57 -17.05
CA GLY A 169 -10.67 -2.85 -16.85
C GLY A 169 -10.17 -2.56 -15.43
N ALA A 170 -10.75 -1.57 -14.75
CA ALA A 170 -10.44 -1.24 -13.35
C ALA A 170 -11.46 -1.86 -12.38
N ALA A 171 -12.75 -1.86 -12.73
CA ALA A 171 -13.82 -2.29 -11.83
C ALA A 171 -13.74 -3.75 -11.36
N ILE A 172 -13.12 -4.62 -12.16
CA ILE A 172 -12.93 -6.03 -11.80
C ILE A 172 -11.78 -6.26 -10.80
N LEU A 173 -10.96 -5.24 -10.52
CA LEU A 173 -9.73 -5.36 -9.73
C LEU A 173 -9.85 -4.76 -8.33
N PHE A 174 -10.30 -3.51 -8.24
CA PHE A 174 -10.14 -2.73 -7.02
C PHE A 174 -11.20 -3.06 -5.96
N GLY A 175 -10.74 -3.15 -4.72
CA GLY A 175 -11.56 -3.18 -3.51
C GLY A 175 -10.98 -2.25 -2.46
N ASP A 176 -11.72 -2.10 -1.37
CA ASP A 176 -11.39 -1.18 -0.29
C ASP A 176 -10.93 -1.93 0.96
N ALA A 177 -9.88 -1.43 1.61
CA ALA A 177 -9.32 -2.02 2.81
C ALA A 177 -8.40 -1.05 3.55
N ALA A 178 -8.20 -1.31 4.83
CA ALA A 178 -7.11 -0.75 5.62
C ALA A 178 -6.29 -1.84 6.31
N ALA A 179 -4.99 -1.61 6.46
CA ALA A 179 -4.08 -2.40 7.26
C ALA A 179 -3.17 -1.47 8.06
N ALA A 180 -2.73 -1.89 9.23
CA ALA A 180 -1.89 -1.09 10.11
C ALA A 180 -0.81 -1.92 10.81
N MET A 181 0.25 -1.23 11.22
CA MET A 181 1.33 -1.73 12.06
C MET A 181 1.65 -0.74 13.16
N VAL A 182 2.03 -1.25 14.33
CA VAL A 182 2.64 -0.45 15.38
C VAL A 182 4.14 -0.73 15.39
N LEU A 183 4.94 0.30 15.16
CA LEU A 183 6.39 0.23 15.19
C LEU A 183 6.91 0.78 16.52
N ARG A 184 7.96 0.16 17.08
CA ARG A 184 8.68 0.68 18.25
C ARG A 184 10.18 0.62 18.08
N THR A 185 10.88 1.65 18.58
CA THR A 185 12.34 1.64 18.62
C THR A 185 12.87 0.59 19.60
N SER A 186 14.01 0.02 19.27
CA SER A 186 14.72 -0.99 20.04
C SER A 186 16.14 -0.51 20.31
N ASP A 187 16.65 -0.74 21.52
CA ASP A 187 18.07 -0.51 21.83
C ASP A 187 18.97 -1.57 21.17
N ASN A 188 18.38 -2.61 20.56
CA ASN A 188 19.11 -3.59 19.77
C ASN A 188 19.12 -3.19 18.29
N PRO A 189 20.25 -2.70 17.76
CA PRO A 189 20.35 -2.25 16.37
C PRO A 189 20.25 -3.38 15.33
N SER A 190 20.39 -4.64 15.74
CA SER A 190 20.21 -5.80 14.86
C SER A 190 18.74 -6.17 14.60
N LYS A 191 17.80 -5.51 15.29
CA LYS A 191 16.37 -5.78 15.16
C LYS A 191 15.72 -4.74 14.24
N GLY A 192 15.01 -5.21 13.22
CA GLY A 192 14.20 -4.36 12.35
C GLY A 192 14.58 -4.44 10.89
N MET A 193 14.58 -3.28 10.23
CA MET A 193 14.80 -3.15 8.80
C MET A 193 16.27 -3.37 8.44
N LEU A 194 16.56 -4.51 7.79
CA LEU A 194 17.91 -4.88 7.33
C LEU A 194 18.36 -4.09 6.10
N ALA A 195 17.44 -3.92 5.14
CA ALA A 195 17.65 -3.18 3.91
C ALA A 195 16.32 -2.63 3.41
N HIS A 196 16.38 -1.60 2.56
CA HIS A 196 15.20 -1.07 1.89
C HIS A 196 15.58 -0.45 0.54
N LYS A 197 14.68 -0.54 -0.43
CA LYS A 197 14.81 0.14 -1.71
C LYS A 197 13.50 0.84 -2.06
N MET A 198 13.59 2.13 -2.33
CA MET A 198 12.46 2.96 -2.77
C MET A 198 12.83 3.63 -4.09
N HIS A 199 11.98 3.46 -5.09
CA HIS A 199 12.19 4.01 -6.44
C HIS A 199 10.91 4.62 -6.97
N SER A 200 11.06 5.66 -7.78
CA SER A 200 9.97 6.30 -8.52
C SER A 200 10.41 6.57 -9.96
N ASP A 201 9.62 6.10 -10.93
CA ASP A 201 9.80 6.39 -12.35
C ASP A 201 8.50 7.01 -12.90
N ALA A 202 8.52 8.34 -13.07
CA ALA A 202 7.34 9.09 -13.48
C ALA A 202 7.06 9.00 -14.99
N ASN A 203 7.94 8.38 -15.79
CA ASN A 203 7.73 8.25 -17.24
C ASN A 203 6.51 7.37 -17.58
N GLY A 204 6.08 6.50 -16.65
CA GLY A 204 4.89 5.66 -16.80
C GLY A 204 3.59 6.28 -16.28
N SER A 205 3.59 7.56 -15.86
CA SER A 205 2.43 8.20 -15.21
C SER A 205 1.16 8.20 -16.08
N GLU A 206 1.31 8.29 -17.41
CA GLU A 206 0.19 8.20 -18.36
C GLU A 206 -0.53 6.83 -18.38
N HIS A 207 0.07 5.79 -17.77
CA HIS A 207 -0.50 4.44 -17.79
C HIS A 207 -1.38 4.13 -16.59
N LEU A 208 -1.32 4.91 -15.50
CA LEU A 208 -2.19 4.75 -14.33
C LEU A 208 -2.34 6.08 -13.60
N PHE A 209 -3.53 6.69 -13.69
CA PHE A 209 -3.80 8.00 -13.10
C PHE A 209 -5.29 8.19 -12.80
N ILE A 210 -5.61 9.20 -11.98
CA ILE A 210 -6.97 9.64 -11.68
C ILE A 210 -7.03 11.14 -12.00
N PRO A 211 -7.60 11.57 -13.14
CA PRO A 211 -7.62 12.97 -13.52
C PRO A 211 -8.68 13.74 -12.72
N ALA A 212 -8.32 14.87 -12.11
CA ALA A 212 -9.25 15.77 -11.43
C ALA A 212 -9.73 16.90 -12.34
N THR A 213 -8.91 17.32 -13.31
CA THR A 213 -9.26 18.31 -14.33
C THR A 213 -8.96 17.81 -15.73
N ARG A 214 -9.32 18.62 -16.74
CA ARG A 214 -9.03 18.33 -18.15
C ARG A 214 -7.53 18.29 -18.44
N GLU A 215 -6.75 19.08 -17.71
CA GLU A 215 -5.30 19.24 -17.90
C GLU A 215 -4.51 18.06 -17.33
N ASP A 216 -5.12 17.22 -16.49
CA ASP A 216 -4.48 16.02 -15.93
C ASP A 216 -4.41 14.86 -16.94
N PHE A 217 -5.09 14.96 -18.09
CA PHE A 217 -5.03 13.93 -19.13
C PHE A 217 -3.71 14.03 -19.91
N PRO A 218 -2.97 12.91 -20.11
CA PRO A 218 -1.72 12.89 -20.86
C PRO A 218 -1.84 13.47 -22.28
N LYS A 219 -3.01 13.29 -22.90
CA LYS A 219 -3.39 13.88 -24.18
C LYS A 219 -4.76 14.52 -24.04
N LEU A 220 -4.89 15.78 -24.46
CA LEU A 220 -6.15 16.51 -24.37
C LEU A 220 -7.29 15.87 -25.17
N ASP A 221 -6.97 15.13 -26.24
CA ASP A 221 -7.95 14.40 -27.05
C ASP A 221 -8.51 13.16 -26.33
N ASP A 222 -7.86 12.68 -25.26
CA ASP A 222 -8.35 11.56 -24.43
C ASP A 222 -9.38 12.02 -23.38
N TYR A 223 -9.58 13.33 -23.25
CA TYR A 223 -10.51 13.94 -22.29
C TYR A 223 -11.94 13.47 -22.55
N GLU A 224 -12.54 12.90 -21.51
CA GLU A 224 -13.97 12.65 -21.44
C GLU A 224 -14.43 12.98 -20.02
N GLU A 225 -15.50 13.77 -19.88
CA GLU A 225 -15.99 14.23 -18.56
C GLU A 225 -16.27 13.06 -17.60
N ARG A 226 -16.80 11.95 -18.13
CA ARG A 226 -17.04 10.70 -17.37
C ARG A 226 -15.79 10.07 -16.73
N LYS A 227 -14.59 10.39 -17.22
CA LYS A 227 -13.31 9.86 -16.73
C LYS A 227 -12.75 10.70 -15.58
N LEU A 228 -13.29 11.91 -15.35
CA LEU A 228 -12.90 12.75 -14.23
C LEU A 228 -13.16 12.02 -12.91
N SER A 229 -12.18 12.09 -12.01
CA SER A 229 -12.15 11.39 -10.73
C SER A 229 -12.27 9.87 -10.85
N LYS A 230 -12.00 9.29 -12.03
CA LYS A 230 -12.03 7.85 -12.27
C LYS A 230 -10.65 7.29 -12.63
N VAL A 231 -10.34 6.10 -12.13
CA VAL A 231 -9.10 5.37 -12.45
C VAL A 231 -9.00 5.13 -13.95
N GLN A 232 -7.95 5.67 -14.56
CA GLN A 232 -7.54 5.39 -15.92
C GLN A 232 -6.35 4.45 -15.89
N MET A 233 -6.41 3.32 -16.59
CA MET A 233 -5.35 2.31 -16.54
C MET A 233 -5.11 1.64 -17.88
N ASN A 234 -3.86 1.68 -18.35
CA ASN A 234 -3.34 0.79 -19.37
C ASN A 234 -2.76 -0.46 -18.72
N GLY A 235 -3.62 -1.46 -18.48
CA GLY A 235 -3.24 -2.67 -17.74
C GLY A 235 -2.08 -3.45 -18.38
N GLN A 236 -1.91 -3.41 -19.71
CA GLN A 236 -0.79 -4.11 -20.36
C GLN A 236 0.55 -3.42 -20.06
N ALA A 237 0.59 -2.08 -20.14
CA ALA A 237 1.79 -1.32 -19.84
C ALA A 237 2.16 -1.44 -18.35
N VAL A 238 1.17 -1.29 -17.46
CA VAL A 238 1.34 -1.45 -16.01
C VAL A 238 1.84 -2.86 -15.66
N PHE A 239 1.28 -3.90 -16.26
CA PHE A 239 1.72 -5.28 -16.03
C PHE A 239 3.18 -5.49 -16.44
N LYS A 240 3.57 -5.04 -17.64
CA LYS A 240 4.97 -5.15 -18.13
C LYS A 240 5.95 -4.41 -17.23
N PHE A 241 5.58 -3.19 -16.80
CA PHE A 241 6.36 -2.41 -15.85
C PHE A 241 6.52 -3.17 -14.52
N ALA A 242 5.40 -3.62 -13.94
CA ALA A 242 5.39 -4.28 -12.63
C ALA A 242 6.24 -5.55 -12.63
N VAL A 243 6.10 -6.44 -13.62
CA VAL A 243 6.90 -7.69 -13.70
C VAL A 243 8.40 -7.41 -13.66
N SER A 244 8.86 -6.40 -14.41
CA SER A 244 10.28 -6.04 -14.45
C SER A 244 10.75 -5.42 -13.13
N LYS A 245 10.02 -4.42 -12.63
CA LYS A 245 10.43 -3.64 -11.45
C LYS A 245 10.32 -4.40 -10.14
N PHE A 246 9.34 -5.28 -10.03
CA PHE A 246 9.17 -6.12 -8.85
C PHE A 246 10.40 -7.01 -8.63
N GLN A 247 10.88 -7.63 -9.71
CA GLN A 247 12.07 -8.46 -9.64
C GLN A 247 13.35 -7.64 -9.41
N GLN A 248 13.45 -6.46 -10.03
CA GLN A 248 14.58 -5.58 -9.81
C GLN A 248 14.70 -5.18 -8.32
N VAL A 249 13.60 -4.72 -7.71
CA VAL A 249 13.63 -4.23 -6.33
C VAL A 249 13.90 -5.32 -5.30
N ILE A 250 13.41 -6.55 -5.54
CA ILE A 250 13.72 -7.71 -4.69
C ILE A 250 15.22 -8.01 -4.76
N ALA A 251 15.81 -8.07 -5.95
CA ALA A 251 17.23 -8.37 -6.12
C ALA A 251 18.11 -7.32 -5.43
N GLU A 252 17.81 -6.03 -5.64
CA GLU A 252 18.55 -4.93 -5.02
C GLU A 252 18.43 -4.91 -3.49
N THR A 253 17.27 -5.30 -2.95
CA THR A 253 17.04 -5.34 -1.49
C THR A 253 17.77 -6.52 -0.86
N LEU A 254 17.76 -7.69 -1.50
CA LEU A 254 18.52 -8.87 -1.06
C LEU A 254 20.03 -8.60 -1.09
N GLU A 255 20.51 -7.96 -2.17
CA GLU A 255 21.92 -7.57 -2.31
C GLU A 255 22.35 -6.58 -1.21
N GLU A 256 21.54 -5.54 -0.94
CA GLU A 256 21.84 -4.59 0.14
C GLU A 256 21.80 -5.25 1.52
N ALA A 257 20.88 -6.19 1.74
CA ALA A 257 20.81 -6.95 2.99
C ALA A 257 21.96 -7.97 3.13
N GLY A 258 22.65 -8.31 2.04
CA GLY A 258 23.70 -9.32 2.04
C GLY A 258 23.19 -10.74 2.30
N ILE A 259 21.93 -11.04 1.95
CA ILE A 259 21.29 -12.35 2.14
C ILE A 259 20.77 -12.91 0.82
N SER A 260 20.64 -14.22 0.73
CA SER A 260 20.01 -14.90 -0.41
C SER A 260 18.50 -15.09 -0.22
N ALA A 261 17.80 -15.36 -1.32
CA ALA A 261 16.34 -15.51 -1.30
C ALA A 261 15.86 -16.70 -0.46
N ASP A 262 16.67 -17.75 -0.31
CA ASP A 262 16.35 -18.94 0.51
C ASP A 262 16.42 -18.67 2.02
N GLU A 263 17.18 -17.65 2.43
CA GLU A 263 17.25 -17.17 3.82
C GLU A 263 16.03 -16.34 4.24
N VAL A 264 15.21 -15.90 3.28
CA VAL A 264 13.96 -15.18 3.57
C VAL A 264 12.85 -16.20 3.87
N ASP A 265 12.20 -16.08 5.03
CA ASP A 265 11.12 -16.97 5.44
C ASP A 265 9.79 -16.65 4.74
N HIS A 266 9.51 -15.36 4.54
CA HIS A 266 8.25 -14.90 3.95
C HIS A 266 8.45 -13.73 2.98
N PHE A 267 7.84 -13.85 1.80
CA PHE A 267 7.70 -12.80 0.81
C PHE A 267 6.25 -12.29 0.86
N ILE A 268 6.08 -11.08 1.40
CA ILE A 268 4.80 -10.39 1.46
C ILE A 268 4.79 -9.31 0.37
N CYS A 269 4.07 -9.58 -0.70
CA CYS A 269 4.11 -8.78 -1.92
C CYS A 269 2.80 -8.02 -2.15
N HIS A 270 2.86 -6.93 -2.92
CA HIS A 270 1.66 -6.24 -3.38
C HIS A 270 0.80 -7.17 -4.26
N GLN A 271 -0.48 -7.30 -3.92
CA GLN A 271 -1.39 -8.28 -4.50
C GLN A 271 -2.14 -7.69 -5.72
N ALA A 272 -1.39 -7.34 -6.78
CA ALA A 272 -1.98 -6.77 -8.00
C ALA A 272 -2.52 -7.84 -8.97
N ASN A 273 -1.74 -8.91 -9.17
CA ASN A 273 -2.07 -10.01 -10.07
C ASN A 273 -1.19 -11.21 -9.75
N SER A 274 -1.78 -12.40 -9.60
CA SER A 274 -1.06 -13.64 -9.30
C SER A 274 0.09 -13.94 -10.28
N ARG A 275 -0.07 -13.60 -11.58
CA ARG A 275 0.97 -13.82 -12.60
C ARG A 275 2.23 -12.97 -12.38
N ILE A 276 2.12 -11.80 -11.76
CA ILE A 276 3.30 -10.97 -11.41
C ILE A 276 4.09 -11.68 -10.30
N LEU A 277 3.36 -12.18 -9.30
CA LEU A 277 3.93 -12.89 -8.15
C LEU A 277 4.59 -14.21 -8.60
N ASP A 278 3.95 -14.97 -9.48
CA ASP A 278 4.53 -16.18 -10.09
C ASP A 278 5.84 -15.91 -10.84
N SER A 279 5.92 -14.79 -11.56
CA SER A 279 7.14 -14.39 -12.26
C SER A 279 8.27 -14.07 -11.29
N ALA A 280 7.99 -13.46 -10.14
CA ALA A 280 8.98 -13.23 -9.10
C ALA A 280 9.40 -14.57 -8.46
N ARG A 281 8.43 -15.41 -8.12
CA ARG A 281 8.64 -16.75 -7.54
C ARG A 281 9.60 -17.58 -8.37
N ALA A 282 9.32 -17.71 -9.67
CA ALA A 282 10.13 -18.49 -10.60
C ALA A 282 11.56 -17.95 -10.74
N ARG A 283 11.75 -16.63 -10.74
CA ARG A 283 13.09 -16.02 -10.87
C ARG A 283 13.97 -16.25 -9.65
N PHE A 284 13.40 -16.17 -8.45
CA PHE A 284 14.15 -16.26 -7.19
C PHE A 284 14.09 -17.66 -6.55
N GLY A 285 13.40 -18.61 -7.16
CA GLY A 285 13.24 -19.96 -6.61
C GLY A 285 12.46 -19.97 -5.29
N ILE A 286 11.52 -19.04 -5.12
CA ILE A 286 10.77 -18.89 -3.86
C ILE A 286 9.79 -20.08 -3.73
N PRO A 287 9.80 -20.83 -2.62
CA PRO A 287 8.80 -21.87 -2.35
C PRO A 287 7.38 -21.28 -2.27
N GLU A 288 6.36 -22.07 -2.62
CA GLU A 288 4.97 -21.59 -2.66
C GLU A 288 4.48 -21.14 -1.28
N GLU A 289 4.85 -21.88 -0.24
CA GLU A 289 4.53 -21.60 1.16
C GLU A 289 5.20 -20.32 1.70
N LYS A 290 6.27 -19.85 1.05
CA LYS A 290 6.97 -18.62 1.43
C LYS A 290 6.39 -17.38 0.74
N LEU A 291 5.59 -17.53 -0.32
CA LEU A 291 4.98 -16.40 -1.04
C LEU A 291 3.47 -16.36 -0.80
N LEU A 292 3.04 -15.45 0.07
CA LEU A 292 1.62 -15.31 0.37
C LEU A 292 0.86 -14.68 -0.80
N ILE A 293 -0.14 -15.40 -1.30
CA ILE A 293 -1.08 -14.97 -2.33
C ILE A 293 -2.49 -15.10 -1.76
N ASN A 294 -3.27 -14.01 -1.77
CA ASN A 294 -4.63 -13.98 -1.25
C ASN A 294 -5.64 -13.34 -2.22
N ILE A 295 -5.30 -13.37 -3.51
CA ILE A 295 -6.09 -12.86 -4.65
C ILE A 295 -6.37 -13.93 -5.67
#